data_AF-A0A2N7XBN6-F1
#
_entry.id   AF-A0A2N7XBN6-F1
#
_cell.length_a   1.000
_cell.length_b   1.000
_cell.length_c   1.000
_cell.angle_alpha   90.00
_cell.angle_beta   90.00
_cell.angle_gamma   90.00
#
_symmetry.space_group_name_H-M   'P 1'
#
loop_
_entity.id
_entity.type
_entity.pdbx_description
1 polymer ?
#
loop_
_entity_poly.entity_id
_entity_poly.type
_entity_poly.pdbx_seq_one_letter_code
_entity_poly.pdbx_strand_id
1 'polypeptide(L)'
;MGSCTPIPLDDPLQCNVSPHAFIGGLINQGDVEPQPFRVESNSINAFNPVRGADLRAYGFHVFALVAYEEGNPLFRKGSGKRVSSSAYGAVVWGSTEKVQAAVSAAHSPAIVHHAGPFITAIFCDREP
;
A
#
# COMPACT_ATOMS: atom_id res chain seq x y z
N MET A 1 22.26 -14.44 -2.50
CA MET A 1 22.16 -14.10 -1.07
C MET A 1 21.19 -12.93 -0.97
N GLY A 2 19.89 -13.20 -0.83
CA GLY A 2 18.91 -12.15 -0.59
C GLY A 2 18.85 -11.89 0.91
N SER A 3 19.09 -10.66 1.34
CA SER A 3 18.94 -10.25 2.73
C SER A 3 17.48 -10.41 3.15
N CYS A 4 17.20 -11.34 4.06
CA CYS A 4 15.89 -11.52 4.70
C CYS A 4 15.64 -10.47 5.80
N THR A 5 16.07 -9.23 5.60
CA THR A 5 15.82 -8.18 6.58
C THR A 5 14.44 -7.61 6.31
N PRO A 6 13.54 -7.57 7.31
CA PRO A 6 12.25 -6.94 7.15
C PRO A 6 12.41 -5.48 6.73
N ILE A 7 11.65 -5.06 5.73
CA ILE A 7 11.62 -3.69 5.24
C ILE A 7 10.36 -3.04 5.81
N PRO A 8 10.48 -2.17 6.83
CA PRO A 8 9.32 -1.56 7.48
C PRO A 8 8.72 -0.46 6.60
N LEU A 9 7.39 -0.45 6.51
CA LEU A 9 6.58 0.56 5.83
C LEU A 9 5.83 1.46 6.81
N ASP A 10 6.09 1.33 8.12
CA ASP A 10 5.36 2.04 9.18
C ASP A 10 5.51 3.57 9.02
N ASP A 11 6.72 4.06 8.76
CA ASP A 11 7.01 5.48 8.55
C ASP A 11 6.27 6.07 7.33
N PRO A 12 6.38 5.51 6.11
CA PRO A 12 5.61 6.04 4.98
C PRO A 12 4.10 5.85 5.15
N LEU A 13 3.64 4.89 5.95
CA LEU A 13 2.21 4.70 6.27
C LEU A 13 1.72 5.63 7.41
N GLN A 14 2.49 6.66 7.78
CA GLN A 14 2.04 7.80 8.60
C GLN A 14 1.26 8.86 7.79
N CYS A 15 0.91 8.55 6.53
CA CYS A 15 0.17 9.42 5.64
C CYS A 15 0.84 10.79 5.37
N ASN A 16 2.16 10.87 5.49
CA ASN A 16 2.96 12.08 5.33
C ASN A 16 3.68 12.17 3.97
N VAL A 17 3.59 11.14 3.12
CA VAL A 17 4.14 11.12 1.75
C VAL A 17 3.04 11.13 0.68
N SER A 18 3.43 11.33 -0.58
CA SER A 18 2.55 11.18 -1.75
C SER A 18 2.55 9.74 -2.28
N PRO A 19 1.51 9.31 -3.02
CA PRO A 19 1.47 7.99 -3.65
C PRO A 19 2.67 7.72 -4.57
N HIS A 20 3.10 8.73 -5.34
CA HIS A 20 4.27 8.61 -6.21
C HIS A 20 5.56 8.40 -5.42
N ALA A 21 5.76 9.16 -4.34
CA ALA A 21 6.94 8.99 -3.49
C ALA A 21 6.95 7.61 -2.82
N PHE A 22 5.78 7.16 -2.34
CA PHE A 22 5.63 5.85 -1.71
C PHE A 22 5.96 4.70 -2.66
N ILE A 23 5.19 4.53 -3.74
CA ILE A 23 5.37 3.38 -4.62
C ILE A 23 6.63 3.53 -5.49
N GLY A 24 6.94 4.74 -5.94
CA GLY A 24 8.11 5.01 -6.76
C GLY A 24 9.42 4.77 -6.00
N GLY A 25 9.45 5.11 -4.70
CA GLY A 25 10.59 4.79 -3.83
C GLY A 25 10.85 3.29 -3.75
N LEU A 26 9.80 2.50 -3.51
CA LEU A 26 9.90 1.04 -3.39
C LEU A 26 10.25 0.35 -4.72
N ILE A 27 9.75 0.88 -5.84
CA ILE A 27 10.13 0.42 -7.18
C ILE A 27 11.62 0.71 -7.44
N ASN A 28 12.09 1.91 -7.11
CA ASN A 28 13.49 2.31 -7.31
C ASN A 28 14.46 1.50 -6.43
N GLN A 29 14.01 1.07 -5.24
CA GLN A 29 14.78 0.19 -4.34
C GLN A 29 14.77 -1.28 -4.78
N GLY A 30 13.89 -1.66 -5.71
CA GLY A 30 13.75 -3.04 -6.18
C GLY A 30 12.92 -3.93 -5.25
N ASP A 31 12.15 -3.33 -4.33
CA ASP A 31 11.32 -4.07 -3.36
C ASP A 31 9.92 -4.37 -3.91
N VAL A 32 9.50 -3.66 -4.97
CA VAL A 32 8.18 -3.76 -5.59
C VAL A 32 8.33 -3.82 -7.11
N GLU A 33 7.54 -4.69 -7.73
CA GLU A 33 7.47 -4.81 -9.17
C GLU A 33 6.93 -3.50 -9.80
N PRO A 34 7.58 -2.94 -10.84
CA PRO A 34 7.21 -1.64 -11.41
C PRO A 34 5.85 -1.64 -12.11
N GLN A 35 5.39 -2.81 -12.54
CA GLN A 35 4.14 -2.95 -13.25
C GLN A 35 3.03 -3.41 -12.30
N PRO A 36 1.90 -2.67 -12.21
CA PRO A 36 0.77 -3.13 -11.41
C PRO A 36 0.21 -4.42 -12.02
N PHE A 37 -0.04 -5.42 -11.17
CA PHE A 37 -0.63 -6.68 -11.60
C PHE A 37 -2.15 -6.56 -11.77
N ARG A 38 -2.77 -5.55 -11.13
CA ARG A 38 -4.19 -5.28 -11.22
C ARG A 38 -4.45 -3.78 -11.12
N VAL A 39 -5.44 -3.31 -11.86
CA VAL A 39 -5.95 -1.94 -11.78
C VAL A 39 -7.44 -2.05 -11.51
N GLU A 40 -7.89 -1.55 -10.37
CA GLU A 40 -9.30 -1.56 -9.98
C GLU A 40 -10.09 -0.54 -10.80
N SER A 41 -11.42 -0.73 -10.87
CA SER A 41 -12.31 0.18 -11.61
C SER A 41 -12.24 1.63 -11.08
N ASN A 42 -11.99 1.82 -9.79
CA ASN A 42 -11.80 3.12 -9.16
C ASN A 42 -10.40 3.74 -9.39
N SER A 43 -9.58 3.14 -10.25
CA SER A 43 -8.20 3.52 -10.59
C SER A 43 -7.12 3.19 -9.54
N ILE A 44 -7.44 2.50 -8.44
CA ILE A 44 -6.39 1.99 -7.55
C ILE A 44 -5.54 0.95 -8.29
N ASN A 45 -4.23 1.17 -8.35
CA ASN A 45 -3.28 0.24 -8.95
C ASN A 45 -2.71 -0.65 -7.84
N ALA A 46 -2.72 -1.96 -8.03
CA ALA A 46 -2.16 -2.94 -7.11
C ALA A 46 -0.83 -3.50 -7.66
N PHE A 47 0.20 -3.48 -6.82
CA PHE A 47 1.57 -3.86 -7.13
C PHE A 47 2.02 -5.03 -6.25
N ASN A 48 2.84 -5.92 -6.80
CA ASN A 48 3.41 -7.02 -6.05
C ASN A 48 4.75 -6.61 -5.43
N PRO A 49 5.02 -7.00 -4.16
CA PRO A 49 6.39 -7.10 -3.68
C PRO A 49 7.23 -7.98 -4.62
N VAL A 50 8.50 -7.64 -4.80
CA VAL A 50 9.47 -8.51 -5.48
C VAL A 50 9.59 -9.83 -4.70
N ARG A 51 9.84 -10.92 -5.44
CA ARG A 51 10.04 -12.24 -4.81
C ARG A 51 11.21 -12.20 -3.83
N GLY A 52 10.91 -12.47 -2.56
CA GLY A 52 11.91 -12.50 -1.48
C GLY A 52 12.02 -11.20 -0.69
N ALA A 53 11.34 -10.12 -1.08
CA ALA A 53 11.22 -8.93 -0.24
C ALA A 53 10.32 -9.23 0.97
N ASP A 54 10.81 -8.93 2.18
CA ASP A 54 10.02 -9.04 3.41
C ASP A 54 9.47 -7.68 3.83
N LEU A 55 8.56 -7.12 3.02
CA LEU A 55 7.90 -5.87 3.35
C LEU A 55 6.93 -6.07 4.52
N ARG A 56 7.01 -5.19 5.51
CA ARG A 56 6.16 -5.20 6.71
C ARG A 56 5.44 -3.87 6.89
N ALA A 57 4.18 -3.92 7.30
CA ALA A 57 3.45 -2.75 7.78
C ALA A 57 2.86 -3.06 9.15
N TYR A 58 3.27 -2.30 10.17
CA TYR A 58 2.92 -2.47 11.57
C TYR A 58 3.13 -3.90 12.07
N GLY A 59 4.22 -4.53 11.60
CA GLY A 59 4.59 -5.93 11.91
C GLY A 59 3.93 -7.00 11.03
N PHE A 60 2.95 -6.66 10.18
CA PHE A 60 2.27 -7.62 9.31
C PHE A 60 2.96 -7.74 7.95
N HIS A 61 3.01 -8.95 7.39
CA HIS A 61 3.53 -9.17 6.04
C HIS A 61 2.65 -8.50 4.99
N VAL A 62 3.27 -7.75 4.09
CA VAL A 62 2.61 -7.12 2.95
C VAL A 62 2.31 -8.17 1.88
N PHE A 63 1.04 -8.30 1.54
CA PHE A 63 0.55 -9.11 0.42
C PHE A 63 0.65 -8.35 -0.91
N ALA A 64 0.22 -7.09 -0.91
CA ALA A 64 0.23 -6.22 -2.07
C ALA A 64 0.36 -4.76 -1.63
N LEU A 65 0.86 -3.91 -2.52
CA LEU A 65 0.81 -2.45 -2.33
C LEU A 65 -0.22 -1.86 -3.25
N VAL A 66 -0.85 -0.79 -2.81
CA VAL A 66 -1.85 -0.06 -3.59
C VAL A 66 -1.48 1.39 -3.68
N ALA A 67 -1.63 2.00 -4.85
CA ALA A 67 -1.41 3.42 -5.02
C ALA A 67 -2.16 3.97 -6.24
N TYR A 68 -2.53 5.24 -6.16
CA TYR A 68 -3.07 6.03 -7.25
C TYR A 68 -2.85 7.51 -6.97
N GLU A 69 -2.48 8.27 -8.01
CA GLU A 69 -2.42 9.72 -7.98
C GLU A 69 -2.87 10.26 -9.34
N GLU A 70 -3.80 11.21 -9.33
CA GLU A 70 -4.32 11.80 -10.55
C GLU A 70 -3.22 12.54 -11.34
N GLY A 71 -3.16 12.29 -12.65
CA GLY A 71 -2.23 12.96 -13.56
C GLY A 71 -0.80 12.43 -13.51
N ASN A 72 -0.50 11.51 -12.59
CA ASN A 72 0.83 10.93 -12.49
C ASN A 72 1.00 9.75 -13.47
N PRO A 73 2.03 9.77 -14.34
CA PRO A 73 2.22 8.77 -15.39
C PRO A 73 2.58 7.37 -14.85
N LEU A 74 2.94 7.25 -13.57
CA LEU A 74 3.20 5.95 -12.94
C LEU A 74 1.92 5.12 -12.81
N PHE A 75 0.74 5.75 -12.72
CA PHE A 75 -0.51 5.08 -12.47
C PHE A 75 -1.38 4.96 -13.73
N ARG A 76 -1.99 3.78 -13.89
CA ARG A 76 -2.97 3.53 -14.93
C ARG A 76 -4.36 3.90 -14.43
N LYS A 77 -5.17 4.55 -15.27
CA LYS A 77 -6.56 4.85 -14.92
C LYS A 77 -7.43 3.60 -15.09
N GLY A 78 -8.32 3.37 -14.13
CA GLY A 78 -9.39 2.39 -14.22
C GLY A 78 -10.54 2.89 -15.09
N SER A 79 -11.51 2.02 -15.36
CA SER A 79 -12.67 2.30 -16.23
C SER A 79 -13.87 2.95 -15.53
N GLY A 80 -13.83 3.08 -14.20
CA GLY A 80 -14.95 3.54 -13.37
C GLY A 80 -14.79 4.95 -12.79
N LYS A 81 -15.80 5.39 -12.03
CA LYS A 81 -15.75 6.64 -11.27
C LYS A 81 -14.73 6.51 -10.15
N ARG A 82 -13.83 7.48 -10.04
CA ARG A 82 -12.80 7.51 -9.00
C ARG A 82 -13.43 7.76 -7.64
N VAL A 83 -12.85 7.12 -6.63
CA VAL A 83 -13.22 7.31 -5.22
C VAL A 83 -12.39 8.43 -4.60
N SER A 84 -11.13 8.59 -5.02
CA SER A 84 -10.23 9.64 -4.53
C SER A 84 -9.29 10.16 -5.63
N SER A 85 -8.76 11.37 -5.46
CA SER A 85 -7.72 11.97 -6.32
C SER A 85 -6.32 11.43 -5.99
N SER A 86 -6.10 10.92 -4.77
CA SER A 86 -4.82 10.40 -4.31
C SER A 86 -5.02 9.42 -3.15
N ALA A 87 -4.58 8.17 -3.33
CA ALA A 87 -4.55 7.19 -2.26
C ALA A 87 -3.33 6.27 -2.39
N TYR A 88 -2.80 5.78 -1.27
CA TYR A 88 -1.79 4.73 -1.26
C TYR A 88 -1.86 3.90 0.01
N GLY A 89 -1.24 2.73 0.00
CA GLY A 89 -1.26 1.86 1.16
C GLY A 89 -0.67 0.48 0.92
N ALA A 90 -0.83 -0.37 1.92
CA ALA A 90 -0.45 -1.77 1.88
C ALA A 90 -1.66 -2.64 2.22
N VAL A 91 -1.79 -3.76 1.51
CA VAL A 91 -2.66 -4.86 1.90
C VAL A 91 -1.79 -5.88 2.61
N VAL A 92 -2.16 -6.24 3.84
CA VAL A 92 -1.38 -7.12 4.72
C VAL A 92 -2.14 -8.38 5.07
N TRP A 93 -1.39 -9.43 5.39
CA TRP A 93 -1.93 -10.63 6.03
C TRP A 93 -2.22 -10.37 7.50
N GLY A 94 -3.50 -10.36 7.88
CA GLY A 94 -3.95 -10.07 9.23
C GLY A 94 -5.46 -9.84 9.28
N SER A 95 -6.09 -10.13 10.42
CA SER A 95 -7.50 -9.77 10.64
C SER A 95 -7.63 -8.26 10.86
N THR A 96 -8.76 -7.70 10.45
CA THR A 96 -9.04 -6.26 10.56
C THR A 96 -8.82 -5.75 11.98
N GLU A 97 -9.23 -6.52 13.00
CA GLU A 97 -9.14 -6.13 14.40
C GLU A 97 -7.69 -6.02 14.87
N LYS A 98 -6.84 -6.98 14.50
CA LYS A 98 -5.42 -6.99 14.88
C LYS A 98 -4.66 -5.88 14.17
N VAL A 99 -4.94 -5.68 12.89
CA VAL A 99 -4.31 -4.63 12.09
C VAL A 99 -4.73 -3.26 12.61
N GLN A 100 -6.02 -3.04 12.88
CA GLN A 100 -6.53 -1.81 13.49
C GLN A 100 -5.85 -1.52 14.83
N ALA A 101 -5.72 -2.52 15.71
CA ALA A 101 -5.07 -2.35 17.00
C ALA A 101 -3.59 -1.91 16.85
N ALA A 102 -2.85 -2.49 15.90
CA ALA A 102 -1.45 -2.13 15.66
C ALA A 102 -1.29 -0.73 15.07
N VAL A 103 -2.11 -0.36 14.08
CA VAL A 103 -2.13 0.98 13.47
C VAL A 103 -2.46 2.04 14.53
N SER A 104 -3.47 1.78 15.37
CA SER A 104 -3.83 2.68 16.47
C SER A 104 -2.75 2.79 17.55
N ALA A 105 -2.08 1.69 17.91
CA ALA A 105 -0.96 1.72 18.86
C ALA A 105 0.24 2.53 18.33
N ALA A 106 0.46 2.52 17.02
CA ALA A 106 1.45 3.34 16.34
C ALA A 106 1.00 4.81 16.14
N HIS A 107 -0.19 5.19 16.60
CA HIS A 107 -0.80 6.51 16.42
C HIS A 107 -0.84 6.95 14.94
N SER A 108 -0.94 5.98 14.01
CA SER A 108 -1.00 6.29 12.59
C SER A 108 -2.38 6.79 12.19
N PRO A 109 -2.46 7.82 11.33
CA PRO A 109 -3.71 8.31 10.77
C PRO A 109 -4.27 7.41 9.64
N ALA A 110 -3.57 6.32 9.28
CA ALA A 110 -4.01 5.43 8.21
C ALA A 110 -5.35 4.76 8.52
N ILE A 111 -6.15 4.59 7.47
CA ILE A 111 -7.45 3.96 7.53
C ILE A 111 -7.27 2.45 7.34
N VAL A 112 -7.91 1.66 8.19
CA VAL A 112 -7.91 0.19 8.10
C VAL A 112 -9.24 -0.28 7.53
N HIS A 113 -9.18 -1.14 6.52
CA HIS A 113 -10.36 -1.68 5.85
C HIS A 113 -10.21 -3.15 5.51
N HIS A 114 -11.28 -3.91 5.69
CA HIS A 114 -11.31 -5.33 5.36
C HIS A 114 -11.22 -5.52 3.83
N ALA A 115 -10.15 -6.17 3.37
CA ALA A 115 -9.93 -6.39 1.93
C ALA A 115 -10.35 -7.79 1.46
N GLY A 116 -10.50 -8.75 2.38
CA GLY A 116 -10.88 -10.13 2.08
C GLY A 116 -10.47 -11.10 3.19
N PRO A 117 -10.69 -12.41 3.00
CA PRO A 117 -10.35 -13.42 4.00
C PRO A 117 -8.87 -13.35 4.41
N PHE A 118 -8.64 -13.04 5.69
CA PHE A 118 -7.31 -12.90 6.30
C PHE A 118 -6.41 -11.79 5.70
N ILE A 119 -6.97 -10.88 4.90
CA ILE A 119 -6.25 -9.74 4.34
C ILE A 119 -6.94 -8.43 4.68
N THR A 120 -6.14 -7.46 5.08
CA THR A 120 -6.62 -6.14 5.51
C THR A 120 -5.83 -5.06 4.78
N ALA A 121 -6.52 -4.06 4.25
CA ALA A 121 -5.91 -2.87 3.68
C ALA A 121 -5.63 -1.84 4.78
N ILE A 122 -4.46 -1.23 4.72
CA ILE A 122 -4.05 -0.06 5.47
C ILE A 122 -3.75 1.00 4.42
N PHE A 123 -4.53 2.08 4.38
CA PHE A 123 -4.37 3.09 3.34
C PHE A 123 -4.46 4.51 3.88
N CYS A 124 -3.69 5.36 3.23
CA CYS A 124 -3.73 6.81 3.35
C CYS A 124 -4.52 7.34 2.18
N ASP A 125 -5.71 7.83 2.46
CA ASP A 125 -6.52 8.56 1.48
C ASP A 125 -6.38 10.05 1.75
N ARG A 126 -6.28 10.83 0.67
CA ARG A 126 -6.52 12.26 0.69
C ARG A 126 -7.74 12.54 -0.19
N GLU A 127 -8.92 12.34 0.39
CA GLU A 127 -10.11 13.00 -0.14
C GLU A 127 -9.91 14.53 0.01
N PRO A 128 -10.27 15.33 -1.01
CA PRO A 128 -10.27 16.79 -0.89
C PRO A 128 -11.36 17.30 0.07
#